data_AF-A0A9E1NMH9-F1
#
_entry.id   AF-A0A9E1NMH9-F1
#
_cell.length_a   1.000
_cell.length_b   1.000
_cell.length_c   1.000
_cell.angle_alpha   90.00
_cell.angle_beta   90.00
_cell.angle_gamma   90.00
#
_symmetry.space_group_name_H-M   'P 1'
#
loop_
_entity.id
_entity.type
_entity.pdbx_description
1 polymer ?
#
loop_
_entity_poly.entity_id
_entity_poly.type
_entity_poly.pdbx_seq_one_letter_code
_entity_poly.pdbx_strand_id
1 'polypeptide(L)'
;GKEEAQGITALAERESETIIAEAYKTSQEIKGEGDAISTETFAKAYNLNPEFYSFYRSLAAYKQTFNAKQDVLVIQPDSDFFKYFNNSSGKK
;
A
#
# COMPACT_ATOMS: atom_id res chain seq x y z
N GLY A 1 -50.90 -25.08 -7.88
CA GLY A 1 -50.33 -26.31 -7.29
C GLY A 1 -48.86 -26.47 -7.63
N LYS A 2 -48.48 -27.35 -8.59
CA LYS A 2 -47.07 -27.56 -8.99
C LYS A 2 -46.45 -26.38 -9.76
N GLU A 3 -47.18 -25.76 -10.69
CA GLU A 3 -46.70 -24.58 -11.43
C GLU A 3 -46.46 -23.37 -10.53
N GLU A 4 -47.34 -23.16 -9.56
CA GLU A 4 -47.25 -22.05 -8.60
C GLU A 4 -46.03 -22.21 -7.67
N ALA A 5 -45.74 -23.43 -7.22
CA ALA A 5 -44.53 -23.74 -6.48
C ALA A 5 -43.27 -23.51 -7.33
N GLN A 6 -43.25 -23.94 -8.60
CA GLN A 6 -42.12 -23.67 -9.50
C GLN A 6 -41.92 -22.17 -9.76
N GLY A 7 -43.01 -21.40 -9.89
CA GLY A 7 -42.95 -19.95 -10.07
C GLY A 7 -42.31 -19.26 -8.86
N ILE A 8 -42.69 -19.65 -7.64
CA ILE A 8 -42.12 -19.11 -6.40
C ILE A 8 -40.63 -19.46 -6.28
N THR A 9 -40.25 -20.70 -6.59
CA THR A 9 -38.83 -21.11 -6.57
C THR A 9 -37.99 -20.34 -7.58
N ALA A 10 -38.46 -20.19 -8.82
CA ALA A 10 -37.73 -19.45 -9.85
C ALA A 10 -37.59 -17.96 -9.51
N LEU A 11 -38.61 -17.36 -8.88
CA LEU A 11 -38.54 -15.99 -8.36
C LEU A 11 -37.50 -15.86 -7.25
N ALA A 12 -37.50 -16.78 -6.30
CA ALA A 12 -36.53 -16.80 -5.20
C ALA A 12 -35.09 -16.98 -5.69
N GLU A 13 -34.86 -17.85 -6.67
CA GLU A 13 -33.55 -18.05 -7.30
C GLU A 13 -33.06 -16.77 -7.98
N ARG A 14 -33.92 -16.11 -8.76
CA ARG A 14 -33.60 -14.86 -9.43
C ARG A 14 -33.30 -13.73 -8.45
N GLU A 15 -34.08 -13.63 -7.37
CA GLU A 15 -33.87 -12.63 -6.33
C GLU A 15 -32.55 -12.88 -5.61
N SER A 16 -32.25 -14.14 -5.28
CA SER A 16 -30.97 -14.52 -4.67
C SER A 16 -29.78 -14.17 -5.56
N GLU A 17 -29.85 -14.48 -6.86
CA GLU A 17 -28.79 -14.15 -7.82
C GLU A 17 -28.59 -12.64 -7.95
N THR A 18 -29.68 -11.86 -7.94
CA THR A 18 -29.63 -10.39 -7.98
C THR A 18 -28.93 -9.83 -6.74
N ILE A 19 -29.31 -10.30 -5.55
CA ILE A 19 -28.70 -9.86 -4.28
C ILE A 19 -27.20 -10.17 -4.26
N ILE A 20 -26.79 -11.35 -4.72
CA ILE A 20 -25.39 -11.74 -4.79
C ILE A 20 -24.62 -10.84 -5.76
N ALA A 21 -25.21 -10.56 -6.93
CA ALA A 21 -24.59 -9.70 -7.94
C ALA A 21 -24.43 -8.26 -7.43
N GLU A 22 -25.45 -7.70 -6.76
CA GLU A 22 -25.40 -6.38 -6.15
C GLU A 22 -24.35 -6.31 -5.03
N ALA A 23 -24.33 -7.30 -4.13
CA ALA A 23 -23.34 -7.39 -3.07
C ALA A 23 -21.91 -7.48 -3.63
N TYR A 24 -21.70 -8.25 -4.68
CA TYR A 24 -20.40 -8.37 -5.34
C TYR A 24 -19.98 -7.05 -5.99
N LYS A 25 -20.90 -6.37 -6.69
CA LYS A 25 -20.67 -5.06 -7.27
C LYS A 25 -20.25 -4.05 -6.20
N THR A 26 -21.02 -3.91 -5.13
CA THR A 26 -20.72 -2.99 -4.03
C THR A 26 -19.38 -3.32 -3.36
N SER A 27 -19.06 -4.61 -3.19
CA SER A 27 -17.76 -5.02 -2.67
C SER A 27 -16.59 -4.55 -3.55
N GLN A 28 -16.73 -4.67 -4.88
CA GLN A 28 -15.70 -4.20 -5.82
C GLN A 28 -15.58 -2.68 -5.84
N GLU A 29 -16.70 -1.95 -5.74
CA GLU A 29 -16.70 -0.48 -5.65
C GLU A 29 -15.96 -0.01 -4.39
N ILE A 30 -16.30 -0.54 -3.22
CA ILE A 30 -15.64 -0.20 -1.95
C ILE A 30 -14.15 -0.52 -2.00
N LYS A 31 -13.79 -1.67 -2.58
CA LYS A 31 -12.38 -2.04 -2.72
C LYS A 31 -11.63 -1.07 -3.64
N GLY A 32 -12.22 -0.71 -4.78
CA GLY A 32 -11.64 0.25 -5.71
C GLY A 32 -11.47 1.64 -5.10
N GLU A 33 -12.46 2.11 -4.35
CA GLU A 33 -12.37 3.37 -3.60
C GLU A 33 -11.27 3.34 -2.54
N GLY A 34 -11.16 2.23 -1.80
CA GLY A 34 -10.11 2.03 -0.81
C GLY A 34 -8.71 2.05 -1.43
N ASP A 35 -8.53 1.36 -2.55
CA ASP A 35 -7.26 1.33 -3.29
C ASP A 35 -6.91 2.73 -3.84
N ALA A 36 -7.89 3.49 -4.31
CA ALA A 36 -7.71 4.86 -4.77
C ALA A 36 -7.29 5.80 -3.63
N ILE A 37 -7.99 5.76 -2.50
CA ILE A 37 -7.67 6.58 -1.31
C ILE A 37 -6.29 6.22 -0.77
N SER A 38 -5.95 4.93 -0.72
CA SER A 38 -4.63 4.46 -0.28
C SER A 38 -3.53 5.00 -1.19
N THR A 39 -3.70 4.85 -2.50
CA THR A 39 -2.76 5.35 -3.50
C THR A 39 -2.62 6.87 -3.44
N GLU A 40 -3.72 7.60 -3.30
CA GLU A 40 -3.73 9.06 -3.18
C GLU A 40 -3.03 9.51 -1.89
N THR A 41 -3.34 8.88 -0.75
CA THR A 41 -2.72 9.18 0.54
C THR A 41 -1.23 8.90 0.50
N PHE A 42 -0.83 7.77 -0.10
CA PHE A 42 0.56 7.42 -0.31
C PHE A 42 1.23 8.46 -1.21
N ALA A 43 0.67 8.79 -2.36
CA ALA A 43 1.21 9.82 -3.25
C ALA A 43 1.34 11.19 -2.55
N LYS A 44 0.33 11.60 -1.77
CA LYS A 44 0.36 12.82 -0.97
C LYS A 44 1.46 12.79 0.10
N ALA A 45 1.59 11.70 0.84
CA ALA A 45 2.65 11.52 1.83
C ALA A 45 4.05 11.54 1.18
N TYR A 46 4.19 10.93 0.00
CA TYR A 46 5.43 10.91 -0.78
C TYR A 46 5.79 12.29 -1.33
N ASN A 47 4.80 13.04 -1.79
CA ASN A 47 4.99 14.42 -2.28
C ASN A 47 5.19 15.43 -1.15
N LEU A 48 4.76 15.13 0.08
CA LEU A 48 4.86 16.05 1.22
C LEU A 48 6.32 16.34 1.60
N ASN A 49 7.22 15.36 1.46
CA ASN A 49 8.65 15.60 1.63
C ASN A 49 9.51 14.51 0.94
N PRO A 50 9.92 14.73 -0.32
CA PRO A 50 10.81 13.85 -1.06
C PRO A 50 12.17 13.60 -0.35
N GLU A 51 12.63 14.58 0.43
CA GLU A 51 13.86 14.43 1.23
C GLU A 51 13.66 13.49 2.42
N PHE A 52 12.49 13.50 3.06
CA PHE A 52 12.16 12.56 4.14
C PHE A 52 12.11 11.11 3.63
N TYR A 53 11.51 10.87 2.46
CA TYR A 53 11.53 9.53 1.87
C TYR A 53 12.95 9.08 1.56
N SER A 54 13.75 9.93 0.91
CA SER A 54 15.16 9.64 0.60
C SER A 54 15.99 9.35 1.86
N PHE A 55 15.72 10.08 2.95
CA PHE A 55 16.28 9.84 4.26
C PHE A 55 15.80 8.51 4.91
N TYR A 56 14.52 8.20 4.87
CA TYR A 56 13.98 6.95 5.44
C TYR A 56 14.46 5.71 4.67
N ARG A 57 14.51 5.79 3.33
CA ARG A 57 15.05 4.74 2.45
C ARG A 57 16.53 4.48 2.71
N SER A 58 17.31 5.54 2.91
CA SER A 58 18.73 5.41 3.27
C SER A 58 18.90 4.79 4.66
N LEU A 59 18.12 5.19 5.66
CA LEU A 59 18.11 4.56 6.99
C LEU A 59 17.75 3.06 6.95
N ALA A 60 16.74 2.68 6.15
CA ALA A 60 16.34 1.29 5.99
C ALA A 60 17.44 0.45 5.32
N ALA A 61 18.11 1.01 4.30
CA ALA A 61 19.26 0.38 3.66
C ALA A 61 20.41 0.19 4.66
N TYR A 62 20.71 1.18 5.51
CA TYR A 62 21.71 1.03 6.57
C TYR A 62 21.36 -0.13 7.50
N LYS A 63 20.11 -0.17 7.98
CA LYS A 63 19.65 -1.23 8.89
C LYS A 63 19.81 -2.61 8.28
N GLN A 64 19.52 -2.77 6.99
CA GLN A 64 19.66 -4.05 6.29
C GLN A 64 21.14 -4.46 6.15
N THR A 65 22.00 -3.54 5.71
CA THR A 65 23.44 -3.78 5.56
C THR A 65 24.12 -4.10 6.90
N PHE A 66 23.77 -3.40 7.98
CA PHE A 66 24.35 -3.64 9.31
C PHE A 66 23.79 -4.87 10.04
N ASN A 67 22.65 -5.42 9.60
CA ASN A 67 22.10 -6.66 10.15
C ASN A 67 22.75 -7.91 9.52
N ALA A 68 23.35 -7.77 8.33
CA ALA A 68 24.24 -8.78 7.75
C ALA A 68 25.61 -8.68 8.43
N LYS A 69 25.89 -9.58 9.38
CA LYS A 69 27.11 -9.60 10.21
C LYS A 69 28.45 -9.77 9.45
N GLN A 70 28.49 -9.71 8.12
CA GLN A 70 29.67 -10.12 7.32
C GLN A 70 30.07 -9.20 6.16
N ASP A 71 29.45 -8.03 5.97
CA ASP A 71 29.77 -7.20 4.80
C ASP A 71 30.78 -6.10 5.16
N VAL A 72 32.03 -6.29 4.71
CA VAL A 72 33.05 -5.22 4.67
C VAL A 72 32.53 -4.15 3.71
N LEU A 73 32.01 -3.08 4.28
CA LEU A 73 31.35 -2.01 3.56
C LEU A 73 32.40 -0.99 3.08
N VAL A 74 32.88 -1.15 1.84
CA VAL A 74 33.79 -0.18 1.20
C VAL A 74 32.95 0.97 0.63
N ILE A 75 32.73 2.00 1.46
CA ILE A 75 32.05 3.23 1.03
C ILE A 75 33.08 4.35 0.88
N GLN A 76 33.05 5.04 -0.25
CA GLN A 76 33.85 6.25 -0.45
C GLN A 76 33.34 7.36 0.51
N PRO A 77 34.23 8.11 1.19
CA PRO A 77 33.85 9.10 2.22
C PRO A 77 32.88 10.21 1.75
N ASP A 78 32.83 10.44 0.44
CA ASP A 78 32.03 11.42 -0.28
C ASP A 78 30.73 10.84 -0.87
N SER A 79 30.43 9.57 -0.61
CA SER A 79 29.22 8.92 -1.10
C SER A 79 27.96 9.61 -0.58
N ASP A 80 26.94 9.73 -1.44
CA ASP A 80 25.59 10.16 -1.08
C ASP A 80 24.99 9.32 0.08
N PHE A 81 25.55 8.13 0.30
CA PHE A 81 25.27 7.29 1.45
C PHE A 81 25.57 7.97 2.79
N PHE A 82 26.47 8.94 2.89
CA PHE A 82 26.70 9.70 4.13
C PHE A 82 26.13 11.12 4.08
N LYS A 83 25.43 11.52 3.01
CA LYS A 83 24.92 12.89 2.85
C LYS A 83 24.11 13.38 4.05
N TYR A 84 23.31 12.52 4.67
CA TYR A 84 22.53 12.85 5.86
C TYR A 84 23.29 12.70 7.20
N PHE A 85 24.36 11.90 7.23
CA PHE A 85 25.23 11.76 8.41
C PHE A 85 26.28 12.89 8.48
N ASN A 86 26.84 13.29 7.34
CA ASN A 86 27.83 14.36 7.22
C ASN A 86 27.21 15.76 7.38
N ASN A 87 25.90 15.92 7.14
CA ASN A 87 25.17 17.16 7.43
C ASN A 87 24.63 17.24 8.87
N SER A 88 24.98 16.29 9.75
CA SER A 88 24.89 16.45 11.22
C SER A 88 25.94 17.42 11.77
N SER A 89 26.29 18.47 11.02
CA SER A 89 26.86 19.67 11.63
C SER A 89 25.76 20.33 12.45
N GLY A 90 25.58 19.80 13.67
CA GLY A 90 25.13 20.58 14.81
C GLY A 90 26.14 21.70 15.01
N LYS A 91 26.03 22.74 14.20
CA LYS A 91 26.57 24.05 14.55
C LYS A 91 25.59 24.63 15.56
N LYS A 92 26.10 24.78 16.78
CA LYS A 92 25.57 25.74 17.76
C LYS A 92 25.36 27.10 17.10
#